data_AF-A0A7C3LWP8-F1
#
_entry.id   AF-A0A7C3LWP8-F1
#
_cell.length_a   1.000
_cell.length_b   1.000
_cell.length_c   1.000
_cell.angle_alpha   90.00
_cell.angle_beta   90.00
_cell.angle_gamma   90.00
#
_symmetry.space_group_name_H-M   'P 1'
#
loop_
_entity.id
_entity.type
_entity.pdbx_description
1 polymer ?
#
loop_
_entity_poly.entity_id
_entity_poly.type
_entity_poly.pdbx_seq_one_letter_code
_entity_poly.pdbx_strand_id
1 'polypeptide(L)'
;MTRFLLLVLLLSLVFIVKLFEWNPASVTFTYFPGHAMNVPVVVLFVLSLGVGAGFVMIVHGTGDFLRWLRSLDETREEKREEKVTALWKKVREELNRSHIPQALSLLERLVTIYPNHVEALLLLGNLRRASGDSSGAIRLHRRARVFDEEDVRLILSLCEDYRQASRFDDELALLGEYFRKKEGRNVEVLERYRDRLVFMKKWEEALSVQSVLSRSLAKGERRDLEVATLVCIRFETGCLHLDRGETELARRSFRGALKIDPLFSPARIGLAEAQSQEGRLSEAFATLEEGYEKDKDLVYLYRLEEMVLEAGSPERVLTAVERAVAGDPQNSSLLYAQARLFDRLMMVDLALDRMESLEGRENWEGEFYRLLGDLYLRNKDRSSALEAFQKGTHAENHPGRLHCRHCFRRLVRWSGRCPSCARWGFVTLHPGYVLTPSIPEQSLDGRGEKGSPLADPTIDAYSLGQSG
;
A
#
# COMPACT_ATOMS: atom_id res chain seq x y z
N MET A 1 -33.01 51.20 45.07
CA MET A 1 -33.39 51.61 43.70
C MET A 1 -34.79 52.23 43.61
N THR A 2 -35.82 51.62 44.19
CA THR A 2 -37.23 52.06 44.07
C THR A 2 -37.53 53.45 44.65
N ARG A 3 -37.00 53.81 45.83
CA ARG A 3 -37.19 55.16 46.43
C ARG A 3 -36.52 56.29 45.63
N PHE A 4 -35.38 56.01 45.01
CA PHE A 4 -34.66 56.97 44.17
C PHE A 4 -35.37 57.21 42.84
N LEU A 5 -35.88 56.14 42.20
CA LEU A 5 -36.70 56.23 41.00
C LEU A 5 -37.99 57.03 41.23
N LEU A 6 -38.66 56.81 42.35
CA LEU A 6 -39.84 57.59 42.74
C LEU A 6 -39.53 59.07 42.93
N LEU A 7 -38.39 59.40 43.56
CA LEU A 7 -37.95 60.79 43.72
C LEU A 7 -37.68 61.46 42.36
N VAL A 8 -36.96 60.76 41.46
CA VAL A 8 -36.65 61.27 40.11
C VAL A 8 -37.92 61.46 39.28
N LEU A 9 -38.87 60.53 39.34
CA LEU A 9 -40.18 60.65 38.67
C LEU A 9 -41.01 61.81 39.22
N LEU A 10 -40.98 62.02 40.54
CA LEU A 10 -41.71 63.11 41.17
C LEU A 10 -41.10 64.47 40.83
N LEU A 11 -39.76 64.58 40.82
CA LEU A 11 -39.05 65.78 40.37
C LEU A 11 -39.25 66.06 38.88
N SER A 12 -39.25 65.03 38.02
CA SER A 12 -39.49 65.20 36.59
C SER A 12 -40.95 65.61 36.30
N LEU A 13 -41.91 65.07 37.05
CA LEU A 13 -43.32 65.48 36.96
C LEU A 13 -43.50 66.95 37.35
N VAL A 14 -42.89 67.38 38.47
CA VAL A 14 -42.90 68.78 38.91
C VAL A 14 -42.26 69.69 37.86
N PHE A 15 -41.14 69.25 37.27
CA PHE A 15 -40.45 69.99 36.21
C PHE A 15 -41.30 70.13 34.94
N ILE A 16 -42.00 69.06 34.51
CA ILE A 16 -42.91 69.08 33.36
C ILE A 16 -44.06 70.06 33.60
N VAL A 17 -44.68 70.03 34.79
CA VAL A 17 -45.77 70.96 35.15
C VAL A 17 -45.28 72.41 35.08
N LYS A 18 -44.09 72.71 35.63
CA LYS A 18 -43.50 74.06 35.56
C LYS A 18 -43.16 74.48 34.13
N LEU A 19 -42.71 73.56 33.28
CA LEU A 19 -42.48 73.81 31.86
C LEU A 19 -43.74 74.27 31.13
N PHE A 20 -44.91 73.69 31.44
CA PHE A 20 -46.20 74.12 30.89
C PHE A 20 -46.59 75.53 31.35
N GLU A 21 -46.34 75.87 32.63
CA GLU A 21 -46.63 77.22 33.14
C GLU A 21 -45.71 78.28 32.51
N TRP A 22 -44.45 77.95 32.27
CA TRP A 22 -43.45 78.90 31.75
C TRP A 22 -43.45 79.06 30.23
N ASN A 23 -44.07 78.14 29.48
CA ASN A 23 -44.12 78.18 28.02
C ASN A 23 -45.55 78.08 27.48
N PRO A 24 -46.28 79.21 27.38
CA PRO A 24 -47.66 79.23 26.87
C PRO A 24 -47.76 79.13 25.33
N ALA A 25 -46.63 79.09 24.62
CA ALA A 25 -46.59 79.03 23.16
C ALA A 25 -47.21 77.72 22.62
N SER A 26 -48.04 77.85 21.58
CA SER A 26 -48.66 76.71 20.88
C SER A 26 -48.44 76.80 19.38
N VAL A 27 -48.43 75.64 18.73
CA VAL A 27 -48.27 75.49 17.28
C VAL A 27 -49.57 74.95 16.71
N THR A 28 -50.10 75.61 15.69
CA THR A 28 -51.30 75.18 14.98
C THR A 28 -50.93 74.20 13.88
N PHE A 29 -51.31 72.94 14.03
CA PHE A 29 -51.16 71.91 12.99
C PHE A 29 -52.45 71.80 12.17
N THR A 30 -52.35 72.01 10.86
CA THR A 30 -53.43 71.73 9.91
C THR A 30 -53.16 70.39 9.22
N TYR A 31 -53.97 69.38 9.53
CA TYR A 31 -53.75 68.01 9.04
C TYR A 31 -54.82 67.55 8.02
N PHE A 32 -55.92 68.30 7.90
CA PHE A 32 -56.89 68.20 6.80
C PHE A 32 -57.45 69.60 6.48
N PRO A 33 -57.98 69.82 5.27
CA PRO A 33 -58.67 71.07 4.95
C PRO A 33 -59.78 71.34 5.97
N GLY A 34 -59.74 72.50 6.62
CA GLY A 34 -60.72 72.91 7.63
C GLY A 34 -60.51 72.37 9.05
N HIS A 35 -59.49 71.52 9.29
CA HIS A 35 -59.22 70.94 10.61
C HIS A 35 -57.82 71.36 11.10
N ALA A 36 -57.81 72.20 12.13
CA ALA A 36 -56.60 72.69 12.78
C ALA A 36 -56.61 72.32 14.27
N MET A 37 -55.48 71.86 14.80
CA MET A 37 -55.30 71.60 16.24
C MET A 37 -54.16 72.44 16.79
N ASN A 38 -54.37 73.06 17.95
CA ASN A 38 -53.34 73.82 18.66
C ASN A 38 -52.65 72.91 19.66
N VAL A 39 -51.35 72.66 19.47
CA VAL A 39 -50.55 71.81 20.36
C VAL A 39 -49.53 72.69 21.09
N PRO A 40 -49.48 72.69 22.43
CA PRO A 40 -48.44 73.40 23.18
C PRO A 40 -47.03 72.91 22.79
N VAL A 41 -46.08 73.83 22.66
CA VAL A 41 -44.68 73.49 22.28
C VAL A 41 -44.05 72.50 23.28
N VAL A 42 -44.43 72.60 24.55
CA VAL A 42 -43.98 71.67 25.61
C VAL A 42 -44.36 70.22 25.31
N VAL A 43 -45.55 69.99 24.76
CA VAL A 43 -45.99 68.63 24.37
C VAL A 43 -45.11 68.07 23.27
N LEU A 44 -44.75 68.89 22.26
CA LEU A 44 -43.84 68.48 21.18
C LEU A 44 -42.43 68.17 21.70
N PHE A 45 -41.93 68.93 22.67
CA PHE A 45 -40.62 68.73 23.29
C PHE A 45 -40.57 67.45 24.14
N VAL A 46 -41.60 67.18 24.95
CA VAL A 46 -41.69 65.94 25.73
C VAL A 46 -41.84 64.73 24.80
N LEU A 47 -42.62 64.86 23.72
CA LEU A 47 -42.74 63.80 22.71
C LEU A 47 -41.41 63.52 22.00
N SER A 48 -40.64 64.56 21.62
CA SER A 48 -39.35 64.34 20.94
C SER A 48 -38.31 63.68 21.85
N LEU A 49 -38.26 64.06 23.13
CA LEU A 49 -37.45 63.38 24.15
C LEU A 49 -37.92 61.93 24.36
N GLY A 50 -39.23 61.71 24.42
CA GLY A 50 -39.81 60.36 24.54
C GLY A 50 -39.49 59.46 23.34
N VAL A 51 -39.57 60.00 22.12
CA VAL A 51 -39.19 59.29 20.89
C VAL A 51 -37.68 59.01 20.87
N GLY A 52 -36.84 59.98 21.24
CA GLY A 52 -35.38 59.80 21.33
C GLY A 52 -34.97 58.75 22.37
N ALA A 53 -35.55 58.80 23.57
CA ALA A 53 -35.33 57.80 24.62
C ALA A 53 -35.86 56.42 24.20
N GLY A 54 -37.02 56.36 23.55
CA GLY A 54 -37.59 55.15 22.97
C GLY A 54 -36.66 54.55 21.90
N PHE A 55 -36.12 55.38 21.01
CA PHE A 55 -35.17 54.96 19.98
C PHE A 55 -33.89 54.40 20.60
N VAL A 56 -33.31 55.07 21.61
CA VAL A 56 -32.13 54.56 22.33
C VAL A 56 -32.41 53.23 23.02
N MET A 57 -33.57 53.09 23.68
CA MET A 57 -33.97 51.81 24.30
C MET A 57 -34.20 50.71 23.28
N ILE A 58 -34.75 51.02 22.10
CA ILE A 58 -34.89 50.05 21.02
C ILE A 58 -33.50 49.64 20.50
N VAL A 59 -32.61 50.59 20.22
CA VAL A 59 -31.27 50.30 19.68
C VAL A 59 -30.41 49.51 20.67
N HIS A 60 -30.37 49.91 21.94
CA HIS A 60 -29.56 49.21 22.95
C HIS A 60 -30.26 47.95 23.48
N GLY A 61 -31.57 48.01 23.70
CA GLY A 61 -32.36 46.88 24.20
C GLY A 61 -32.44 45.73 23.19
N THR A 62 -32.48 46.03 21.88
CA THR A 62 -32.39 44.97 20.85
C THR A 62 -31.00 44.31 20.86
N GLY A 63 -29.93 45.08 21.02
CA GLY A 63 -28.57 44.55 21.17
C GLY A 63 -28.41 43.65 22.40
N ASP A 64 -28.90 44.10 23.56
CA ASP A 64 -28.86 43.32 24.81
C ASP A 64 -29.71 42.06 24.75
N PHE A 65 -30.90 42.15 24.15
CA PHE A 65 -31.78 41.01 23.94
C PHE A 65 -31.15 39.98 22.99
N LEU A 66 -30.53 40.41 21.89
CA LEU A 66 -29.82 39.52 20.98
C LEU A 66 -28.59 38.86 21.63
N ARG A 67 -27.86 39.58 22.49
CA ARG A 67 -26.75 39.01 23.28
C ARG A 67 -27.24 37.98 24.28
N TRP A 68 -28.32 38.27 25.01
CA TRP A 68 -28.94 37.31 25.92
C TRP A 68 -29.44 36.06 25.19
N LEU A 69 -30.07 36.21 24.02
CA LEU A 69 -30.48 35.07 23.20
C LEU A 69 -29.30 34.19 22.77
N ARG A 70 -28.16 34.78 22.39
CA ARG A 70 -26.94 34.01 22.08
C ARG A 70 -26.38 33.30 23.32
N SER A 71 -26.38 33.96 24.48
CA SER A 71 -25.90 33.34 25.73
C SER A 71 -26.75 32.13 26.17
N LEU A 72 -28.03 32.07 25.79
CA LEU A 72 -28.85 30.88 26.01
C LEU A 72 -28.44 29.70 25.16
N ASP A 73 -27.92 29.94 23.95
CA ASP A 73 -27.43 28.89 23.07
C ASP A 73 -26.07 28.39 23.57
N GLU A 74 -25.17 29.31 23.91
CA GLU A 74 -23.86 29.01 24.52
C GLU A 74 -24.02 28.16 25.78
N THR A 75 -24.90 28.54 26.71
CA THR A 75 -25.17 27.75 27.93
C THR A 75 -25.85 26.40 27.67
N ARG A 76 -26.54 26.23 26.52
CA ARG A 76 -27.10 24.95 26.10
C ARG A 76 -26.03 24.06 25.49
N GLU A 77 -25.12 24.61 24.69
CA GLU A 77 -23.98 23.92 24.12
C GLU A 77 -23.03 23.44 25.21
N GLU A 78 -22.66 24.31 26.17
CA GLU A 78 -21.84 23.93 27.34
C GLU A 78 -22.45 22.75 28.10
N LYS A 79 -23.75 22.80 28.42
CA LYS A 79 -24.44 21.69 29.09
C LYS A 79 -24.50 20.41 28.24
N ARG A 80 -24.46 20.51 26.91
CA ARG A 80 -24.39 19.35 26.03
C ARG A 80 -22.98 18.78 26.02
N GLU A 81 -21.96 19.62 25.94
CA GLU A 81 -20.55 19.20 25.99
C GLU A 81 -20.20 18.52 27.32
N GLU A 82 -20.68 19.04 28.45
CA GLU A 82 -20.54 18.40 29.76
C GLU A 82 -21.16 16.99 29.77
N LYS A 83 -22.37 16.84 29.19
CA LYS A 83 -23.03 15.54 29.08
C LYS A 83 -22.26 14.58 28.17
N VAL A 84 -21.73 15.06 27.05
CA VAL A 84 -20.90 14.26 26.13
C VAL A 84 -19.64 13.79 26.84
N THR A 85 -18.95 14.69 27.55
CA THR A 85 -17.75 14.38 28.32
C THR A 85 -18.03 13.34 29.41
N ALA A 86 -19.15 13.49 30.12
CA ALA A 86 -19.58 12.53 31.14
C ALA A 86 -19.94 11.16 30.55
N LEU A 87 -20.64 11.13 29.40
CA LEU A 87 -20.96 9.88 28.70
C LEU A 87 -19.69 9.20 28.16
N TRP A 88 -18.77 9.96 27.57
CA TRP A 88 -17.50 9.45 27.07
C TRP A 88 -16.64 8.83 28.17
N LYS A 89 -16.60 9.46 29.36
CA LYS A 89 -15.93 8.90 30.53
C LYS A 89 -16.51 7.54 30.93
N LYS A 90 -17.85 7.40 30.94
CA LYS A 90 -18.53 6.13 31.24
C LYS A 90 -18.25 5.07 30.18
N VAL A 91 -18.25 5.44 28.90
CA VAL A 91 -17.87 4.52 27.81
C VAL A 91 -16.48 3.94 28.06
N ARG A 92 -15.49 4.79 28.36
CA ARG A 92 -14.11 4.34 28.63
C ARG A 92 -14.03 3.44 29.88
N GLU A 93 -14.82 3.73 30.91
CA GLU A 93 -14.90 2.89 32.11
C GLU A 93 -15.47 1.49 31.82
N GLU A 94 -16.58 1.40 31.08
CA GLU A 94 -17.16 0.10 30.69
C GLU A 94 -16.24 -0.69 29.76
N LEU A 95 -15.52 -0.01 28.85
CA LEU A 95 -14.51 -0.67 28.01
C LEU A 95 -13.34 -1.23 28.81
N ASN A 96 -12.85 -0.50 29.80
CA ASN A 96 -11.79 -1.00 30.69
C ASN A 96 -12.25 -2.24 31.49
N ARG A 97 -13.55 -2.33 31.78
CA ARG A 97 -14.18 -3.50 32.42
C ARG A 97 -14.56 -4.61 31.43
N SER A 98 -14.24 -4.46 30.14
CA SER A 98 -14.62 -5.38 29.06
C SER A 98 -16.14 -5.60 28.91
N HIS A 99 -16.95 -4.67 29.38
CA HIS A 99 -18.41 -4.69 29.26
C HIS A 99 -18.87 -4.13 27.91
N ILE A 100 -18.63 -4.88 26.84
CA ILE A 100 -18.88 -4.44 25.46
C ILE A 100 -20.35 -4.05 25.19
N PRO A 101 -21.38 -4.81 25.65
CA PRO A 101 -22.77 -4.44 25.40
C PRO A 101 -23.17 -3.09 26.02
N GLN A 102 -22.72 -2.83 27.25
CA GLN A 102 -22.96 -1.57 27.94
C GLN A 102 -22.25 -0.42 27.23
N ALA A 103 -20.98 -0.60 26.85
CA ALA A 103 -20.22 0.38 26.08
C ALA A 103 -20.91 0.73 24.75
N LEU A 104 -21.42 -0.26 24.01
CA LEU A 104 -22.17 -0.07 22.77
C LEU A 104 -23.41 0.81 22.99
N SER A 105 -24.24 0.48 23.99
CA SER A 105 -25.45 1.27 24.28
C SER A 105 -25.13 2.73 24.67
N LEU A 106 -24.05 2.94 25.41
CA LEU A 106 -23.59 4.29 25.79
C LEU A 106 -23.07 5.06 24.56
N LEU A 107 -22.33 4.40 23.67
CA LEU A 107 -21.85 4.98 22.41
C LEU A 107 -22.98 5.35 21.46
N GLU A 108 -23.99 4.48 21.30
CA GLU A 108 -25.17 4.77 20.49
C GLU A 108 -25.94 5.99 20.99
N ARG A 109 -26.12 6.07 22.32
CA ARG A 109 -26.71 7.24 22.96
C ARG A 109 -25.87 8.49 22.73
N LEU A 110 -24.55 8.39 22.85
CA LEU A 110 -23.64 9.51 22.64
C LEU A 110 -23.72 10.03 21.20
N VAL A 111 -23.63 9.15 20.20
CA VAL A 111 -23.72 9.51 18.77
C VAL A 111 -25.10 10.04 18.38
N THR A 112 -26.15 9.69 19.13
CA THR A 112 -27.49 10.26 18.95
C THR A 112 -27.57 11.70 19.45
N ILE A 113 -26.95 12.00 20.59
CA ILE A 113 -26.92 13.35 21.18
C ILE A 113 -25.93 14.27 20.45
N TYR A 114 -24.79 13.71 20.04
CA TYR A 114 -23.71 14.41 19.35
C TYR A 114 -23.30 13.67 18.06
N PRO A 115 -23.96 14.00 16.93
CA PRO A 115 -23.77 13.29 15.69
C PRO A 115 -22.38 13.37 15.05
N ASN A 116 -21.55 14.35 15.45
CA ASN A 116 -20.25 14.67 14.88
C ASN A 116 -19.07 14.25 15.78
N HIS A 117 -19.30 13.50 16.86
CA HIS A 117 -18.23 13.08 17.76
C HIS A 117 -17.37 11.97 17.14
N VAL A 118 -16.30 12.37 16.44
CA VAL A 118 -15.42 11.50 15.63
C VAL A 118 -14.92 10.28 16.41
N GLU A 119 -14.37 10.45 17.61
CA GLU A 119 -13.85 9.34 18.43
C GLU A 119 -14.93 8.32 18.82
N ALA A 120 -16.17 8.77 19.00
CA ALA A 120 -17.25 7.88 19.38
C ALA A 120 -17.77 7.11 18.17
N LEU A 121 -17.82 7.74 17.01
CA LEU A 121 -18.13 7.07 15.74
C LEU A 121 -17.05 6.05 15.37
N LEU A 122 -15.77 6.40 15.52
CA LEU A 122 -14.63 5.50 15.32
C LEU A 122 -14.71 4.28 16.24
N LEU A 123 -14.90 4.51 17.54
CA LEU A 123 -14.97 3.41 18.51
C LEU A 123 -16.21 2.53 18.30
N LEU A 124 -17.38 3.14 18.03
CA LEU A 124 -18.61 2.41 17.75
C LEU A 124 -18.49 1.57 16.48
N GLY A 125 -17.89 2.11 15.41
CA GLY A 125 -17.65 1.38 14.18
C GLY A 125 -16.67 0.21 14.39
N ASN A 126 -15.59 0.41 15.14
CA ASN A 126 -14.65 -0.66 15.50
C ASN A 126 -15.32 -1.81 16.28
N LEU A 127 -16.18 -1.50 17.25
CA LEU A 127 -16.92 -2.51 18.00
C LEU A 127 -17.97 -3.23 17.14
N ARG A 128 -18.62 -2.51 16.21
CA ARG A 128 -19.57 -3.09 15.24
C ARG A 128 -18.86 -4.02 14.26
N ARG A 129 -17.68 -3.64 13.79
CA ARG A 129 -16.83 -4.51 12.98
C ARG A 129 -16.47 -5.78 13.76
N ALA A 130 -16.03 -5.64 15.01
CA ALA A 130 -15.68 -6.78 15.86
C ALA A 130 -16.86 -7.73 16.13
N SER A 131 -18.11 -7.25 16.09
CA SER A 131 -19.31 -8.09 16.19
C SER A 131 -19.78 -8.67 14.85
N GLY A 132 -19.02 -8.48 13.77
CA GLY A 132 -19.33 -8.98 12.42
C GLY A 132 -20.20 -8.06 11.56
N ASP A 133 -20.63 -6.90 12.09
CA ASP A 133 -21.40 -5.89 11.34
C ASP A 133 -20.46 -4.93 10.60
N SER A 134 -19.72 -5.45 9.62
CA SER A 134 -18.80 -4.64 8.81
C SER A 134 -19.55 -3.55 8.01
N SER A 135 -20.79 -3.82 7.59
CA SER A 135 -21.60 -2.81 6.88
C SER A 135 -21.99 -1.63 7.78
N GLY A 136 -22.33 -1.89 9.04
CA GLY A 136 -22.57 -0.85 10.05
C GLY A 136 -21.31 -0.05 10.35
N ALA A 137 -20.16 -0.73 10.47
CA ALA A 137 -18.87 -0.09 10.68
C ALA A 137 -18.51 0.89 9.54
N ILE A 138 -18.66 0.47 8.28
CA ILE A 138 -18.42 1.34 7.10
C ILE A 138 -19.26 2.62 7.19
N ARG A 139 -20.56 2.51 7.54
CA ARG A 139 -21.44 3.69 7.65
C ARG A 139 -20.96 4.66 8.72
N LEU A 140 -20.55 4.13 9.88
CA LEU A 140 -20.09 4.93 11.01
C LEU A 140 -18.74 5.60 10.72
N HIS A 141 -17.76 4.86 10.20
CA HIS A 141 -16.45 5.42 9.87
C HIS A 141 -16.50 6.37 8.68
N ARG A 142 -17.32 6.12 7.65
CA ARG A 142 -17.56 7.10 6.57
C ARG A 142 -18.15 8.40 7.11
N ARG A 143 -19.12 8.30 8.03
CA ARG A 143 -19.71 9.48 8.66
C ARG A 143 -18.71 10.24 9.52
N ALA A 144 -17.85 9.54 10.26
CA ALA A 144 -16.79 10.17 11.06
C ALA A 144 -15.79 10.92 10.16
N ARG A 145 -15.43 10.32 9.02
CA ARG A 145 -14.51 10.89 8.03
C ARG A 145 -15.02 12.19 7.38
N VAL A 146 -16.33 12.45 7.36
CA VAL A 146 -16.87 13.74 6.91
C VAL A 146 -16.41 14.91 7.80
N PHE A 147 -16.16 14.64 9.09
CA PHE A 147 -15.74 15.66 10.06
C PHE A 147 -14.22 15.74 10.19
N ASP A 148 -13.52 14.65 9.91
CA ASP A 148 -12.06 14.59 9.87
C ASP A 148 -11.62 13.66 8.72
N GLU A 149 -11.37 14.26 7.55
CA GLU A 149 -11.04 13.51 6.33
C GLU A 149 -9.62 12.92 6.34
N GLU A 150 -8.74 13.46 7.17
CA GLU A 150 -7.31 13.19 7.20
C GLU A 150 -6.89 12.27 8.36
N ASP A 151 -7.77 12.01 9.32
CA ASP A 151 -7.50 11.06 10.39
C ASP A 151 -7.14 9.67 9.83
N VAL A 152 -5.85 9.36 9.93
CA VAL A 152 -5.26 8.10 9.49
C VAL A 152 -5.97 6.91 10.15
N ARG A 153 -6.43 7.03 11.40
CA ARG A 153 -7.11 5.95 12.11
C ARG A 153 -8.44 5.59 11.44
N LEU A 154 -9.16 6.59 10.93
CA LEU A 154 -10.41 6.38 10.20
C LEU A 154 -10.16 5.73 8.84
N ILE A 155 -9.10 6.14 8.14
CA ILE A 155 -8.72 5.55 6.86
C ILE A 155 -8.36 4.08 7.04
N LEU A 156 -7.48 3.76 7.99
CA LEU A 156 -7.08 2.38 8.29
C LEU A 156 -8.26 1.53 8.76
N SER A 157 -9.16 2.10 9.59
CA SER A 157 -10.36 1.41 10.05
C SER A 157 -11.33 1.11 8.89
N LEU A 158 -11.50 2.05 7.95
CA LEU A 158 -12.31 1.83 6.75
C LEU A 158 -11.69 0.77 5.82
N CYS A 159 -10.36 0.75 5.66
CA CYS A 159 -9.69 -0.30 4.90
C CYS A 159 -10.01 -1.68 5.47
N GLU A 160 -9.90 -1.83 6.80
CA GLU A 160 -10.25 -3.08 7.47
C GLU A 160 -11.75 -3.42 7.33
N ASP A 161 -12.65 -2.44 7.44
CA ASP A 161 -14.08 -2.67 7.22
C ASP A 161 -14.38 -3.16 5.80
N TYR A 162 -13.78 -2.53 4.78
CA TYR A 162 -13.97 -2.92 3.39
C TYR A 162 -13.40 -4.31 3.11
N ARG A 163 -12.25 -4.66 3.71
CA ARG A 163 -11.67 -6.01 3.60
C ARG A 163 -12.61 -7.07 4.15
N GLN A 164 -13.17 -6.86 5.34
CA GLN A 164 -14.12 -7.81 5.93
C GLN A 164 -15.41 -7.91 5.12
N ALA A 165 -15.86 -6.80 4.53
CA ALA A 165 -16.99 -6.78 3.62
C ALA A 165 -16.67 -7.28 2.20
N SER A 166 -15.43 -7.68 1.91
CA SER A 166 -14.95 -8.04 0.56
C SER A 166 -15.16 -6.94 -0.51
N ARG A 167 -15.21 -5.67 -0.09
CA ARG A 167 -15.41 -4.49 -0.93
C ARG A 167 -14.07 -3.86 -1.35
N PHE A 168 -13.25 -4.61 -2.07
CA PHE A 168 -11.88 -4.20 -2.40
C PHE A 168 -11.80 -2.96 -3.32
N ASP A 169 -12.80 -2.72 -4.16
CA ASP A 169 -12.84 -1.53 -5.02
C ASP A 169 -13.04 -0.24 -4.22
N ASP A 170 -13.88 -0.27 -3.18
CA ASP A 170 -14.07 0.87 -2.28
C ASP A 170 -12.81 1.14 -1.44
N GLU A 171 -12.12 0.09 -1.00
CA GLU A 171 -10.82 0.20 -0.32
C GLU A 171 -9.79 0.88 -1.24
N LEU A 172 -9.71 0.44 -2.49
CA LEU A 172 -8.77 1.01 -3.46
C LEU A 172 -9.11 2.46 -3.79
N ALA A 173 -10.40 2.79 -3.94
CA ALA A 173 -10.84 4.16 -4.18
C ALA A 173 -10.48 5.09 -3.01
N LEU A 174 -10.70 4.64 -1.76
CA LEU A 174 -10.32 5.37 -0.54
C LEU A 174 -8.81 5.64 -0.50
N LEU A 175 -8.00 4.59 -0.69
CA LEU A 175 -6.54 4.70 -0.62
C LEU A 175 -5.98 5.58 -1.75
N GLY A 176 -6.54 5.47 -2.96
CA GLY A 176 -6.18 6.33 -4.09
C GLY A 176 -6.59 7.79 -3.89
N GLU A 177 -7.74 8.05 -3.27
CA GLU A 177 -8.16 9.40 -2.87
C GLU A 177 -7.17 10.01 -1.88
N TYR A 178 -6.80 9.26 -0.84
CA TYR A 178 -5.80 9.68 0.15
C TYR A 178 -4.45 9.99 -0.51
N PHE A 179 -3.94 9.09 -1.36
CA PHE A 179 -2.64 9.26 -2.01
C PHE A 179 -2.53 10.49 -2.93
N ARG A 180 -3.65 10.93 -3.53
CA ARG A 180 -3.68 12.13 -4.39
C ARG A 180 -3.61 13.43 -3.59
N LYS A 181 -3.95 13.44 -2.29
CA LYS A 181 -3.87 14.63 -1.43
C LYS A 181 -2.41 14.92 -1.02
N LYS A 182 -2.06 16.19 -0.81
CA LYS A 182 -0.67 16.60 -0.50
C LYS A 182 -0.17 16.03 0.84
N GLU A 183 -1.03 15.97 1.85
CA GLU A 183 -0.79 15.33 3.16
C GLU A 183 -0.83 13.78 3.11
N GLY A 184 -1.19 13.18 1.97
CA GLY A 184 -1.37 11.73 1.77
C GLY A 184 -0.09 10.90 1.80
N ARG A 185 0.67 10.96 2.90
CA ARG A 185 2.01 10.38 3.02
C ARG A 185 2.24 9.57 4.29
N ASN A 186 1.17 9.27 5.03
CA ASN A 186 1.30 8.35 6.15
C ASN A 186 1.81 6.99 5.65
N VAL A 187 2.93 6.54 6.23
CA VAL A 187 3.66 5.34 5.82
C VAL A 187 2.76 4.11 5.82
N GLU A 188 1.98 3.90 6.89
CA GLU A 188 1.12 2.72 7.03
C GLU A 188 0.02 2.71 5.96
N VAL A 189 -0.61 3.86 5.68
CA VAL A 189 -1.63 3.95 4.62
C VAL A 189 -1.03 3.68 3.24
N LEU A 190 0.18 4.18 2.97
CA LEU A 190 0.88 3.92 1.72
C LEU A 190 1.28 2.45 1.57
N GLU A 191 1.71 1.79 2.64
CA GLU A 191 1.99 0.36 2.66
C GLU A 191 0.72 -0.43 2.30
N ARG A 192 -0.42 -0.15 2.96
CA ARG A 192 -1.71 -0.78 2.63
C ARG A 192 -2.12 -0.57 1.18
N TYR A 193 -1.93 0.64 0.65
CA TYR A 193 -2.26 0.95 -0.74
C TYR A 193 -1.38 0.19 -1.72
N ARG A 194 -0.07 0.20 -1.48
CA ARG A 194 0.92 -0.55 -2.27
C ARG A 194 0.62 -2.05 -2.25
N ASP A 195 0.36 -2.64 -1.10
CA ASP A 195 0.08 -4.08 -0.96
C ASP A 195 -1.17 -4.48 -1.75
N ARG A 196 -2.24 -3.67 -1.66
CA ARG A 196 -3.47 -3.90 -2.42
C ARG A 196 -3.23 -3.81 -3.93
N LEU A 197 -2.45 -2.84 -4.39
CA LEU A 197 -2.10 -2.70 -5.80
C LEU A 197 -1.24 -3.86 -6.31
N VAL A 198 -0.26 -4.30 -5.50
CA VAL A 198 0.58 -5.48 -5.79
C VAL A 198 -0.25 -6.74 -5.88
N PHE A 199 -1.19 -6.95 -4.94
CA PHE A 199 -2.12 -8.07 -4.98
C PHE A 199 -2.96 -8.08 -6.26
N MET A 200 -3.41 -6.90 -6.70
CA MET A 200 -4.18 -6.72 -7.94
C MET A 200 -3.32 -6.68 -9.20
N LYS A 201 -1.98 -6.82 -9.07
CA LYS A 201 -1.01 -6.72 -10.17
C LYS A 201 -1.09 -5.38 -10.94
N LYS A 202 -1.52 -4.31 -10.28
CA LYS A 202 -1.54 -2.94 -10.81
C LYS A 202 -0.16 -2.30 -10.67
N TRP A 203 0.81 -2.82 -11.43
CA TRP A 203 2.24 -2.54 -11.21
C TRP A 203 2.65 -1.08 -11.42
N GLU A 204 2.09 -0.39 -12.43
CA GLU A 204 2.39 1.02 -12.71
C GLU A 204 1.94 1.93 -11.55
N GLU A 205 0.72 1.71 -11.05
CA GLU A 205 0.19 2.43 -9.88
C GLU A 205 1.00 2.07 -8.63
N ALA A 206 1.30 0.79 -8.40
CA ALA A 206 2.10 0.33 -7.27
C ALA A 206 3.50 0.98 -7.26
N LEU A 207 4.13 1.12 -8.44
CA LEU A 207 5.42 1.78 -8.60
C LEU A 207 5.37 3.25 -8.18
N SER A 208 4.28 3.95 -8.51
CA SER A 208 4.09 5.36 -8.12
C SER A 208 4.03 5.52 -6.61
N VAL A 209 3.28 4.65 -5.92
CA VAL A 209 3.11 4.64 -4.46
C VAL A 209 4.42 4.24 -3.78
N GLN A 210 5.04 3.15 -4.21
CA GLN A 210 6.32 2.65 -3.68
C GLN A 210 7.43 3.69 -3.78
N SER A 211 7.46 4.44 -4.89
CA SER A 211 8.44 5.51 -5.09
C SER A 211 8.25 6.64 -4.09
N VAL A 212 7.03 6.94 -3.65
CA VAL A 212 6.76 7.94 -2.60
C VAL A 212 7.08 7.37 -1.21
N LEU A 213 6.66 6.14 -0.93
CA LEU A 213 6.87 5.45 0.34
C LEU A 213 8.36 5.38 0.72
N SER A 214 9.19 4.85 -0.19
CA SER A 214 10.65 4.72 0.01
C SER A 214 11.40 6.06 0.20
N ARG A 215 10.85 7.17 -0.32
CA ARG A 215 11.38 8.54 -0.12
C ARG A 215 10.88 9.19 1.17
N SER A 216 9.74 8.75 1.70
CA SER A 216 9.13 9.32 2.91
C SER A 216 9.79 8.77 4.18
N LEU A 217 10.51 7.66 4.08
CA LEU A 217 11.23 7.04 5.18
C LEU A 217 12.63 7.66 5.38
N ALA A 218 13.03 7.80 6.64
CA ALA A 218 14.40 8.15 7.01
C ALA A 218 15.38 7.02 6.63
N LYS A 219 16.66 7.33 6.48
CA LYS A 219 17.70 6.31 6.24
C LYS A 219 17.71 5.30 7.39
N GLY A 220 17.80 4.02 7.06
CA GLY A 220 17.82 2.90 8.01
C GLY A 220 17.16 1.66 7.42
N GLU A 221 17.16 0.58 8.19
CA GLU A 221 16.72 -0.75 7.77
C GLU A 221 15.34 -0.75 7.11
N ARG A 222 14.34 -0.09 7.72
CA ARG A 222 12.99 0.00 7.16
C ARG A 222 12.98 0.60 5.75
N ARG A 223 13.78 1.63 5.50
CA ARG A 223 13.90 2.24 4.18
C ARG A 223 14.59 1.30 3.21
N ASP A 224 15.62 0.57 3.65
CA ASP A 224 16.37 -0.34 2.80
C ASP A 224 15.47 -1.50 2.32
N LEU A 225 14.60 -2.03 3.20
CA LEU A 225 13.57 -3.01 2.84
C LEU A 225 12.58 -2.48 1.79
N GLU A 226 12.16 -1.22 1.93
CA GLU A 226 11.27 -0.57 0.96
C GLU A 226 11.97 -0.24 -0.36
N VAL A 227 13.26 0.07 -0.33
CA VAL A 227 14.07 0.24 -1.55
C VAL A 227 14.26 -1.10 -2.26
N ALA A 228 14.46 -2.21 -1.53
CA ALA A 228 14.49 -3.54 -2.12
C ALA A 228 13.13 -3.92 -2.76
N THR A 229 12.02 -3.58 -2.11
CA THR A 229 10.67 -3.76 -2.68
C THR A 229 10.47 -2.93 -3.95
N LEU A 230 11.04 -1.72 -4.02
CA LEU A 230 11.02 -0.89 -5.22
C LEU A 230 11.73 -1.56 -6.41
N VAL A 231 12.82 -2.31 -6.18
CA VAL A 231 13.48 -3.10 -7.23
C VAL A 231 12.51 -4.15 -7.80
N CYS A 232 11.84 -4.89 -6.93
CA CYS A 232 10.89 -5.94 -7.31
C CYS A 232 9.70 -5.37 -8.11
N ILE A 233 9.11 -4.26 -7.66
CA ILE A 233 7.99 -3.63 -8.36
C ILE A 233 8.42 -3.04 -9.71
N ARG A 234 9.64 -2.50 -9.83
CA ARG A 234 10.19 -2.05 -11.11
C ARG A 234 10.35 -3.21 -12.09
N PHE A 235 10.81 -4.36 -11.62
CA PHE A 235 10.90 -5.57 -12.43
C PHE A 235 9.53 -6.01 -12.94
N GLU A 236 8.53 -6.11 -12.06
CA GLU A 236 7.16 -6.49 -12.45
C GLU A 236 6.52 -5.50 -13.43
N THR A 237 6.79 -4.19 -13.24
CA THR A 237 6.37 -3.15 -14.20
C THR A 237 7.05 -3.35 -15.55
N GLY A 238 8.33 -3.74 -15.56
CA GLY A 238 9.07 -4.09 -16.77
C GLY A 238 8.47 -5.30 -17.49
N CYS A 239 8.12 -6.36 -16.76
CA CYS A 239 7.44 -7.53 -17.31
C CYS A 239 6.07 -7.16 -17.92
N LEU A 240 5.28 -6.33 -17.23
CA LEU A 240 4.00 -5.85 -17.74
C LEU A 240 4.14 -5.12 -19.09
N HIS A 241 5.12 -4.23 -19.21
CA HIS A 241 5.38 -3.52 -20.47
C HIS A 241 5.89 -4.48 -21.56
N LEU A 242 6.72 -5.45 -21.20
CA LEU A 242 7.22 -6.46 -22.12
C LEU A 242 6.09 -7.32 -22.69
N ASP A 243 5.16 -7.77 -21.85
CA ASP A 243 3.96 -8.52 -22.26
C ASP A 243 3.05 -7.71 -23.20
N ARG A 244 3.06 -6.38 -23.08
CA ARG A 244 2.34 -5.45 -23.97
C ARG A 244 3.11 -5.11 -25.26
N GLY A 245 4.34 -5.58 -25.42
CA GLY A 245 5.23 -5.20 -26.54
C GLY A 245 5.81 -3.78 -26.43
N GLU A 246 5.67 -3.12 -25.28
CA GLU A 246 6.18 -1.79 -24.99
C GLU A 246 7.66 -1.85 -24.56
N THR A 247 8.52 -2.37 -25.43
CA THR A 247 9.89 -2.78 -25.12
C THR A 247 10.76 -1.65 -24.54
N GLU A 248 10.62 -0.41 -25.03
CA GLU A 248 11.39 0.73 -24.50
C GLU A 248 11.00 1.08 -23.05
N LEU A 249 9.72 0.97 -22.70
CA LEU A 249 9.24 1.14 -21.32
C LEU A 249 9.74 -0.01 -20.43
N ALA A 250 9.71 -1.24 -20.94
CA ALA A 250 10.25 -2.41 -20.25
C ALA A 250 11.75 -2.22 -19.92
N ARG A 251 12.56 -1.84 -20.92
CA ARG A 251 14.00 -1.56 -20.76
C ARG A 251 14.24 -0.46 -19.71
N ARG A 252 13.46 0.62 -19.73
CA ARG A 252 13.58 1.70 -18.74
C ARG A 252 13.29 1.21 -17.32
N SER A 253 12.28 0.37 -17.16
CA SER A 253 11.90 -0.21 -15.87
C SER A 253 12.98 -1.17 -15.35
N PHE A 254 13.49 -2.07 -16.18
CA PHE A 254 14.57 -2.99 -15.82
C PHE A 254 15.89 -2.27 -15.50
N ARG A 255 16.31 -1.29 -16.31
CA ARG A 255 17.48 -0.44 -15.98
C ARG A 255 17.29 0.31 -14.67
N GLY A 256 16.06 0.76 -14.39
CA GLY A 256 15.72 1.39 -13.13
C GLY A 256 15.89 0.47 -11.92
N ALA A 257 15.55 -0.82 -12.07
CA ALA A 257 15.80 -1.84 -11.05
C ALA A 257 17.31 -2.08 -10.86
N LEU A 258 18.03 -2.28 -11.97
CA LEU A 258 19.48 -2.55 -11.97
C LEU A 258 20.35 -1.37 -11.49
N LYS A 259 19.82 -0.14 -11.57
CA LYS A 259 20.48 1.04 -10.98
C LYS A 259 20.48 1.00 -9.45
N ILE A 260 19.47 0.36 -8.85
CA ILE A 260 19.33 0.23 -7.40
C ILE A 260 20.03 -1.04 -6.93
N ASP A 261 19.75 -2.18 -7.57
CA ASP A 261 20.39 -3.47 -7.31
C ASP A 261 21.02 -4.02 -8.61
N PRO A 262 22.33 -3.80 -8.82
CA PRO A 262 23.04 -4.31 -9.98
C PRO A 262 23.19 -5.84 -10.03
N LEU A 263 22.88 -6.58 -8.96
CA LEU A 263 22.96 -8.04 -8.92
C LEU A 263 21.57 -8.69 -9.03
N PHE A 264 20.51 -7.90 -9.23
CA PHE A 264 19.16 -8.44 -9.39
C PHE A 264 18.96 -9.12 -10.75
N SER A 265 19.31 -10.41 -10.80
CA SER A 265 19.30 -11.27 -11.98
C SER A 265 17.99 -11.21 -12.78
N PRO A 266 16.80 -11.19 -12.15
CA PRO A 266 15.56 -11.09 -12.89
C PRO A 266 15.43 -9.87 -13.79
N ALA A 267 15.84 -8.68 -13.32
CA ALA A 267 15.77 -7.48 -14.15
C ALA A 267 16.82 -7.49 -15.27
N ARG A 268 17.98 -8.10 -15.05
CA ARG A 268 19.00 -8.22 -16.10
C ARG A 268 18.56 -9.18 -17.21
N ILE A 269 17.96 -10.31 -16.85
CA ILE A 269 17.36 -11.23 -17.82
C ILE A 269 16.21 -10.55 -18.57
N GLY A 270 15.31 -9.85 -17.85
CA GLY A 270 14.23 -9.09 -18.48
C GLY A 270 14.72 -7.99 -19.43
N LEU A 271 15.83 -7.32 -19.10
CA LEU A 271 16.47 -6.32 -19.98
C LEU A 271 16.97 -6.96 -21.28
N ALA A 272 17.65 -8.11 -21.18
CA ALA A 272 18.12 -8.86 -22.35
C ALA A 272 16.95 -9.34 -23.22
N GLU A 273 15.85 -9.81 -22.60
CA GLU A 273 14.65 -10.24 -23.32
C GLU A 273 13.98 -9.07 -24.06
N ALA A 274 13.87 -7.90 -23.42
CA ALA A 274 13.36 -6.69 -24.06
C ALA A 274 14.25 -6.22 -25.23
N GLN A 275 15.58 -6.33 -25.10
CA GLN A 275 16.51 -6.04 -26.19
C GLN A 275 16.39 -7.06 -27.33
N SER A 276 16.17 -8.34 -27.02
CA SER A 276 15.97 -9.39 -28.02
C SER A 276 14.70 -9.13 -28.85
N GLN A 277 13.59 -8.80 -28.19
CA GLN A 277 12.32 -8.46 -28.88
C GLN A 277 12.44 -7.22 -29.78
N GLU A 278 13.34 -6.28 -29.48
CA GLU A 278 13.67 -5.13 -30.34
C GLU A 278 14.59 -5.48 -31.53
N GLY A 279 15.01 -6.74 -31.66
CA GLY A 279 16.01 -7.17 -32.65
C GLY A 279 17.45 -6.79 -32.30
N ARG A 280 17.70 -6.28 -31.09
CA ARG A 280 19.03 -5.86 -30.60
C ARG A 280 19.77 -7.03 -29.96
N LEU A 281 19.90 -8.13 -30.70
CA LEU A 281 20.45 -9.39 -30.21
C LEU A 281 21.86 -9.19 -29.61
N SER A 282 22.73 -8.44 -30.28
CA SER A 282 24.09 -8.20 -29.79
C SER A 282 24.15 -7.51 -28.42
N GLU A 283 23.25 -6.58 -28.15
CA GLU A 283 23.13 -5.91 -26.84
C GLU A 283 22.58 -6.86 -25.78
N ALA A 284 21.59 -7.69 -26.15
CA ALA A 284 20.99 -8.66 -25.26
C ALA A 284 22.03 -9.72 -24.80
N PHE A 285 22.85 -10.22 -25.73
CA PHE A 285 23.99 -11.10 -25.42
C PHE A 285 24.97 -10.43 -24.45
N ALA A 286 25.39 -9.19 -24.75
CA ALA A 286 26.32 -8.46 -23.89
C ALA A 286 25.76 -8.24 -22.47
N THR A 287 24.45 -8.01 -22.36
CA THR A 287 23.75 -7.82 -21.09
C THR A 287 23.76 -9.08 -20.23
N LEU A 288 23.56 -10.26 -20.83
CA LEU A 288 23.64 -11.53 -20.10
C LEU A 288 25.09 -11.93 -19.77
N GLU A 289 26.04 -11.69 -20.68
CA GLU A 289 27.48 -11.89 -20.44
C GLU A 289 27.96 -11.05 -19.24
N GLU A 290 27.60 -9.76 -19.20
CA GLU A 290 27.87 -8.89 -18.05
C GLU A 290 27.21 -9.40 -16.76
N GLY A 291 26.01 -9.98 -16.87
CA GLY A 291 25.31 -10.59 -15.75
C GLY A 291 26.07 -11.75 -15.15
N TYR A 292 26.49 -12.69 -15.99
CA TYR A 292 27.30 -13.82 -15.58
C TYR A 292 28.62 -13.35 -14.95
N GLU A 293 29.28 -12.36 -15.54
CA GLU A 293 30.55 -11.87 -15.01
C GLU A 293 30.43 -11.25 -13.60
N LYS A 294 29.28 -10.66 -13.26
CA LYS A 294 29.06 -10.01 -11.96
C LYS A 294 28.54 -10.95 -10.87
N ASP A 295 27.62 -11.84 -11.23
CA ASP A 295 26.81 -12.62 -10.28
C ASP A 295 27.20 -14.11 -10.29
N LYS A 296 27.84 -14.58 -11.37
CA LYS A 296 28.24 -15.99 -11.56
C LYS A 296 27.09 -17.00 -11.48
N ASP A 297 25.83 -16.55 -11.48
CA ASP A 297 24.66 -17.41 -11.55
C ASP A 297 24.59 -18.08 -12.93
N LEU A 298 24.46 -19.40 -12.95
CA LEU A 298 24.38 -20.21 -14.16
C LEU A 298 23.15 -19.89 -15.01
N VAL A 299 22.12 -19.26 -14.43
CA VAL A 299 20.91 -18.87 -15.15
C VAL A 299 21.23 -18.01 -16.37
N TYR A 300 22.26 -17.15 -16.30
CA TYR A 300 22.66 -16.33 -17.44
C TYR A 300 23.20 -17.18 -18.59
N LEU A 301 24.00 -18.21 -18.31
CA LEU A 301 24.54 -19.11 -19.33
C LEU A 301 23.44 -19.92 -20.02
N TYR A 302 22.44 -20.36 -19.25
CA TYR A 302 21.27 -21.06 -19.81
C TYR A 302 20.43 -20.13 -20.69
N ARG A 303 20.22 -18.87 -20.28
CA ARG A 303 19.52 -17.87 -21.11
C ARG A 303 20.30 -17.49 -22.36
N LEU A 304 21.63 -17.45 -22.28
CA LEU A 304 22.51 -17.26 -23.44
C LEU A 304 22.38 -18.42 -24.44
N GLU A 305 22.37 -19.67 -23.97
CA GLU A 305 22.14 -20.85 -24.81
C GLU A 305 20.79 -20.79 -25.53
N GLU A 306 19.70 -20.46 -24.82
CA GLU A 306 18.35 -20.32 -25.41
C GLU A 306 18.35 -19.26 -26.53
N MET A 307 18.97 -18.09 -26.29
CA MET A 307 19.05 -17.03 -27.28
C MET A 307 19.88 -17.38 -28.53
N VAL A 308 20.90 -18.24 -28.41
CA VAL A 308 21.69 -18.68 -29.58
C VAL A 308 20.85 -19.46 -30.56
N LEU A 309 19.96 -20.31 -30.06
CA LEU A 309 19.08 -21.10 -30.91
C LEU A 309 18.16 -20.21 -31.76
N GLU A 310 17.82 -19.03 -31.25
CA GLU A 310 16.99 -18.05 -31.96
C GLU A 310 17.81 -17.18 -32.93
N ALA A 311 19.04 -16.82 -32.55
CA ALA A 311 19.89 -15.85 -33.27
C ALA A 311 20.82 -16.46 -34.32
N GLY A 312 21.17 -17.75 -34.20
CA GLY A 312 22.08 -18.44 -35.14
C GLY A 312 23.56 -18.02 -35.06
N SER A 313 23.99 -17.37 -33.96
CA SER A 313 25.39 -16.93 -33.75
C SER A 313 26.02 -17.62 -32.53
N PRO A 314 26.44 -18.89 -32.65
CA PRO A 314 26.86 -19.72 -31.51
C PRO A 314 28.24 -19.35 -30.95
N GLU A 315 29.09 -18.65 -31.70
CA GLU A 315 30.49 -18.41 -31.36
C GLU A 315 30.64 -17.60 -30.08
N ARG A 316 29.75 -16.61 -29.87
CA ARG A 316 29.79 -15.75 -28.67
C ARG A 316 29.51 -16.53 -27.39
N VAL A 317 28.48 -17.38 -27.41
CA VAL A 317 28.11 -18.17 -26.23
C VAL A 317 29.11 -19.28 -25.97
N LEU A 318 29.66 -19.89 -27.03
CA LEU A 318 30.76 -20.82 -26.89
C LEU A 318 31.95 -20.16 -26.16
N THR A 319 32.35 -18.96 -26.61
CA THR A 319 33.42 -18.18 -25.96
C THR A 319 33.09 -17.86 -24.50
N ALA A 320 31.84 -17.46 -24.22
CA ALA A 320 31.42 -17.12 -22.86
C ALA A 320 31.46 -18.35 -21.91
N VAL A 321 30.97 -19.51 -22.37
CA VAL A 321 30.98 -20.75 -21.61
C VAL A 321 32.40 -21.30 -21.46
N GLU A 322 33.23 -21.23 -22.49
CA GLU A 322 34.65 -21.63 -22.41
C GLU A 322 35.41 -20.77 -21.39
N ARG A 323 35.20 -19.45 -21.39
CA ARG A 323 35.77 -18.56 -20.37
C ARG A 323 35.26 -18.89 -18.97
N ALA A 324 33.98 -19.20 -18.84
CA ALA A 324 33.39 -19.61 -17.57
C ALA A 324 34.06 -20.87 -17.02
N VAL A 325 34.18 -21.92 -17.86
CA VAL A 325 34.85 -23.17 -17.51
C VAL A 325 36.33 -22.96 -17.23
N ALA A 326 37.03 -22.12 -17.98
CA ALA A 326 38.44 -21.82 -17.72
C ALA A 326 38.66 -21.12 -16.36
N GLY A 327 37.68 -20.33 -15.91
CA GLY A 327 37.72 -19.68 -14.60
C GLY A 327 37.48 -20.64 -13.42
N ASP A 328 36.65 -21.67 -13.62
CA ASP A 328 36.39 -22.71 -12.62
C ASP A 328 36.30 -24.11 -13.28
N PRO A 329 37.45 -24.74 -13.60
CA PRO A 329 37.50 -25.98 -14.39
C PRO A 329 36.93 -27.21 -13.69
N GLN A 330 36.66 -27.13 -12.38
CA GLN A 330 36.14 -28.26 -11.59
C GLN A 330 34.64 -28.15 -11.34
N ASN A 331 34.00 -27.06 -11.77
CA ASN A 331 32.58 -26.85 -11.59
C ASN A 331 31.76 -27.76 -12.51
N SER A 332 31.21 -28.84 -11.98
CA SER A 332 30.42 -29.81 -12.76
C SER A 332 29.24 -29.15 -13.46
N SER A 333 28.64 -28.11 -12.87
CA SER A 333 27.50 -27.42 -13.47
C SER A 333 27.89 -26.57 -14.68
N LEU A 334 29.09 -25.96 -14.67
CA LEU A 334 29.66 -25.26 -15.85
C LEU A 334 30.07 -26.25 -16.94
N LEU A 335 30.73 -27.33 -16.57
CA LEU A 335 31.10 -28.41 -17.49
C LEU A 335 29.85 -29.04 -18.13
N TYR A 336 28.77 -29.21 -17.36
CA TYR A 336 27.50 -29.71 -17.85
C TYR A 336 26.81 -28.70 -18.79
N ALA A 337 26.85 -27.41 -18.47
CA ALA A 337 26.37 -26.35 -19.37
C ALA A 337 27.17 -26.34 -20.69
N GLN A 338 28.48 -26.57 -20.65
CA GLN A 338 29.33 -26.70 -21.82
C GLN A 338 28.96 -27.93 -22.67
N ALA A 339 28.78 -29.10 -22.05
CA ALA A 339 28.34 -30.30 -22.75
C ALA A 339 27.01 -30.11 -23.47
N ARG A 340 26.05 -29.44 -22.82
CA ARG A 340 24.76 -29.10 -23.42
C ARG A 340 24.90 -28.17 -24.60
N LEU A 341 25.76 -27.15 -24.49
CA LEU A 341 26.02 -26.27 -25.60
C LEU A 341 26.63 -27.04 -26.79
N PHE A 342 27.61 -27.92 -26.55
CA PHE A 342 28.16 -28.78 -27.59
C PHE A 342 27.10 -29.68 -28.25
N ASP A 343 26.20 -30.27 -27.45
CA ASP A 343 25.07 -31.05 -27.97
C ASP A 343 24.17 -30.22 -28.90
N ARG A 344 23.84 -28.98 -28.50
CA ARG A 344 23.04 -28.04 -29.32
C ARG A 344 23.73 -27.64 -30.61
N LEU A 345 25.05 -27.53 -30.59
CA LEU A 345 25.88 -27.19 -31.74
C LEU A 345 26.26 -28.41 -32.60
N MET A 346 25.70 -29.58 -32.31
CA MET A 346 25.98 -30.84 -33.02
C MET A 346 27.45 -31.28 -32.93
N MET A 347 28.20 -30.80 -31.94
CA MET A 347 29.58 -31.19 -31.65
C MET A 347 29.57 -32.43 -30.74
N VAL A 348 29.05 -33.54 -31.27
CA VAL A 348 28.71 -34.75 -30.48
C VAL A 348 29.92 -35.33 -29.74
N ASP A 349 31.08 -35.39 -30.39
CA ASP A 349 32.30 -35.95 -29.78
C ASP A 349 32.76 -35.15 -28.55
N LEU A 350 32.74 -33.82 -28.64
CA LEU A 350 33.09 -32.94 -27.51
C LEU A 350 32.04 -32.96 -26.40
N ALA A 351 30.76 -33.08 -26.78
CA ALA A 351 29.68 -33.22 -25.81
C ALA A 351 29.82 -34.54 -25.03
N LEU A 352 30.14 -35.65 -25.71
CA LEU A 352 30.37 -36.95 -25.08
C LEU A 352 31.57 -36.93 -24.15
N ASP A 353 32.74 -36.49 -24.62
CA ASP A 353 33.96 -36.38 -23.79
C ASP A 353 33.69 -35.58 -22.52
N ARG A 354 32.97 -34.46 -22.65
CA ARG A 354 32.60 -33.64 -21.50
C ARG A 354 31.62 -34.35 -20.56
N MET A 355 30.59 -35.00 -21.07
CA MET A 355 29.61 -35.72 -20.24
C MET A 355 30.21 -36.93 -19.53
N GLU A 356 31.05 -37.72 -20.22
CA GLU A 356 31.77 -38.85 -19.63
C GLU A 356 32.69 -38.38 -18.50
N SER A 357 33.37 -37.24 -18.68
CA SER A 357 34.21 -36.64 -17.63
C SER A 357 33.45 -36.27 -16.36
N LEU A 358 32.12 -36.12 -16.44
CA LEU A 358 31.23 -35.77 -15.33
C LEU A 358 30.62 -36.99 -14.64
N GLU A 359 30.64 -38.16 -15.29
CA GLU A 359 30.03 -39.36 -14.72
C GLU A 359 30.70 -39.71 -13.38
N GLY A 360 29.88 -39.93 -12.34
CA GLY A 360 30.34 -40.27 -11.00
C GLY A 360 30.87 -39.10 -10.16
N ARG A 361 30.96 -37.86 -10.69
CA ARG A 361 31.35 -36.69 -9.88
C ARG A 361 30.26 -36.21 -8.92
N GLU A 362 29.00 -36.34 -9.36
CA GLU A 362 27.82 -35.90 -8.62
C GLU A 362 26.73 -36.97 -8.70
N ASN A 363 25.71 -36.86 -7.84
CA ASN A 363 24.50 -37.67 -7.98
C ASN A 363 23.60 -37.05 -9.07
N TRP A 364 23.82 -37.48 -10.30
CA TRP A 364 23.13 -36.95 -11.45
C TRP A 364 21.69 -37.48 -11.58
N GLU A 365 20.75 -36.58 -11.90
CA GLU A 365 19.35 -36.93 -12.15
C GLU A 365 19.16 -37.65 -13.50
N GLY A 366 17.98 -38.24 -13.72
CA GLY A 366 17.67 -38.95 -14.97
C GLY A 366 17.87 -38.11 -16.24
N GLU A 367 17.74 -36.78 -16.15
CA GLU A 367 18.01 -35.83 -17.24
C GLU A 367 19.47 -35.81 -17.72
N PHE A 368 20.44 -36.06 -16.84
CA PHE A 368 21.86 -36.19 -17.23
C PHE A 368 22.06 -37.45 -18.07
N TYR A 369 21.58 -38.58 -17.58
CA TYR A 369 21.71 -39.88 -18.23
C TYR A 369 20.90 -39.96 -19.53
N ARG A 370 19.76 -39.25 -19.59
CA ARG A 370 19.01 -39.08 -20.84
C ARG A 370 19.85 -38.35 -21.89
N LEU A 371 20.50 -37.24 -21.53
CA LEU A 371 21.37 -36.51 -22.46
C LEU A 371 22.58 -37.36 -22.89
N LEU A 372 23.22 -38.07 -21.96
CA LEU A 372 24.34 -38.97 -22.27
C LEU A 372 23.91 -40.09 -23.23
N GLY A 373 22.75 -40.70 -22.99
CA GLY A 373 22.18 -41.71 -23.90
C GLY A 373 21.84 -41.15 -25.29
N ASP A 374 21.25 -39.95 -25.36
CA ASP A 374 20.95 -39.26 -26.62
C ASP A 374 22.23 -38.97 -27.42
N LEU A 375 23.31 -38.58 -26.75
CA LEU A 375 24.62 -38.35 -27.35
C LEU A 375 25.25 -39.66 -27.88
N TYR A 376 25.21 -40.74 -27.11
CA TYR A 376 25.67 -42.06 -27.59
C TYR A 376 24.88 -42.55 -28.80
N LEU A 377 23.56 -42.33 -28.84
CA LEU A 377 22.74 -42.65 -30.02
C LEU A 377 23.19 -41.85 -31.25
N ARG A 378 23.45 -40.55 -31.11
CA ARG A 378 23.96 -39.71 -32.20
C ARG A 378 25.34 -40.16 -32.67
N ASN A 379 26.18 -40.64 -31.75
CA ASN A 379 27.48 -41.25 -32.04
C ASN A 379 27.39 -42.72 -32.50
N LYS A 380 26.19 -43.26 -32.69
CA LYS A 380 25.90 -44.63 -33.14
C LYS A 380 26.35 -45.74 -32.17
N ASP A 381 26.71 -45.41 -30.93
CA ASP A 381 27.00 -46.38 -29.87
C ASP A 381 25.70 -46.78 -29.16
N ARG A 382 25.03 -47.79 -29.71
CA ARG A 382 23.75 -48.28 -29.17
C ARG A 382 23.91 -49.00 -27.83
N SER A 383 25.05 -49.61 -27.59
CA SER A 383 25.36 -50.31 -26.33
C SER A 383 25.42 -49.34 -25.17
N SER A 384 26.27 -48.32 -25.27
CA SER A 384 26.46 -47.32 -24.22
C SER A 384 25.22 -46.45 -24.06
N ALA A 385 24.49 -46.16 -25.16
CA ALA A 385 23.20 -45.50 -25.09
C ALA A 385 22.19 -46.26 -24.23
N LEU A 386 22.05 -47.58 -24.43
CA LEU A 386 21.14 -48.41 -23.65
C LEU A 386 21.52 -48.41 -22.17
N GLU A 387 22.81 -48.54 -21.85
CA GLU A 387 23.30 -48.50 -20.47
C GLU A 387 23.01 -47.13 -19.82
N ALA A 388 23.27 -46.03 -20.51
CA ALA A 388 22.97 -44.69 -20.02
C ALA A 388 21.47 -44.50 -19.75
N PHE A 389 20.60 -44.92 -20.68
CA PHE A 389 19.15 -44.85 -20.45
C PHE A 389 18.69 -45.71 -19.27
N GLN A 390 19.27 -46.89 -19.08
CA GLN A 390 18.99 -47.74 -17.91
C GLN A 390 19.42 -47.06 -16.61
N LYS A 391 20.60 -46.42 -16.56
CA LYS A 391 21.00 -45.60 -15.41
C LYS A 391 19.99 -44.47 -15.16
N GLY A 392 19.51 -43.81 -16.23
CA GLY A 392 18.52 -42.73 -16.15
C GLY A 392 17.14 -43.14 -15.64
N THR A 393 16.70 -44.39 -15.86
CA THR A 393 15.43 -44.89 -15.29
C THR A 393 15.54 -45.24 -13.81
N HIS A 394 16.75 -45.57 -13.34
CA HIS A 394 17.04 -45.83 -11.93
C HIS A 394 17.45 -44.58 -11.15
N ALA A 395 17.83 -43.50 -11.85
CA ALA A 395 18.14 -42.22 -11.25
C ALA A 395 16.88 -41.53 -10.70
N GLU A 396 17.07 -40.71 -9.66
CA GLU A 396 16.00 -39.83 -9.21
C GLU A 396 15.59 -38.91 -10.35
N ASN A 397 14.28 -38.92 -10.66
CA ASN A 397 13.71 -38.11 -11.73
C ASN A 397 12.83 -37.05 -11.09
N HIS A 398 13.36 -35.83 -11.05
CA HIS A 398 12.65 -34.70 -10.50
C HIS A 398 12.21 -33.75 -11.63
N PRO A 399 10.95 -33.28 -11.62
CA PRO A 399 10.49 -32.37 -12.66
C PRO A 399 11.12 -30.98 -12.49
N GLY A 400 12.12 -30.70 -13.31
CA GLY A 400 12.66 -29.35 -13.53
C GLY A 400 14.01 -29.09 -12.85
N ARG A 401 14.93 -28.51 -13.64
CA ARG A 401 16.30 -28.15 -13.21
C ARG A 401 16.38 -26.85 -12.44
N LEU A 402 15.25 -26.16 -12.28
CA LEU A 402 15.15 -24.89 -11.59
C LEU A 402 14.48 -25.12 -10.26
N HIS A 403 14.94 -24.42 -9.23
CA HIS A 403 14.29 -24.45 -7.94
C HIS A 403 14.26 -23.06 -7.31
N CYS A 404 13.29 -22.84 -6.44
CA CYS A 404 13.29 -21.66 -5.59
C CYS A 404 14.15 -21.93 -4.36
N ARG A 405 15.24 -21.18 -4.15
CA ARG A 405 16.10 -21.31 -2.95
C ARG A 405 15.42 -20.89 -1.63
N HIS A 406 14.20 -20.37 -1.68
CA HIS A 406 13.40 -19.99 -0.50
C HIS A 406 12.37 -21.06 -0.11
N CYS A 407 11.53 -21.51 -1.06
CA CYS A 407 10.48 -22.50 -0.76
C CYS A 407 10.82 -23.91 -1.25
N PHE A 408 12.00 -24.10 -1.83
CA PHE A 408 12.50 -25.35 -2.41
C PHE A 408 11.62 -25.96 -3.51
N ARG A 409 10.62 -25.21 -4.00
CA ARG A 409 9.76 -25.66 -5.09
C ARG A 409 10.56 -25.76 -6.37
N ARG A 410 10.52 -26.94 -7.01
CA ARG A 410 11.05 -27.17 -8.36
C ARG A 410 10.13 -26.60 -9.44
N LEU A 411 10.75 -26.12 -10.51
CA LEU A 411 10.13 -25.40 -11.62
C LEU A 411 10.66 -25.92 -12.96
N VAL A 412 9.77 -26.02 -13.93
CA VAL A 412 10.11 -26.42 -15.31
C VAL A 412 10.61 -25.25 -16.13
N ARG A 413 10.10 -24.04 -15.86
CA ARG A 413 10.47 -22.81 -16.55
C ARG A 413 11.00 -21.79 -15.54
N TRP A 414 11.98 -21.01 -15.98
CA TRP A 414 12.52 -19.93 -15.15
C TRP A 414 11.49 -18.81 -15.03
N SER A 415 11.42 -18.22 -13.84
CA SER A 415 10.60 -17.05 -13.56
C SER A 415 11.33 -16.15 -12.59
N GLY A 416 11.34 -14.85 -12.87
CA GLY A 416 11.91 -13.85 -11.97
C GLY A 416 11.20 -13.76 -10.62
N ARG A 417 9.92 -14.18 -10.56
CA ARG A 417 9.11 -14.30 -9.35
C ARG A 417 8.64 -15.75 -9.19
N CYS A 418 8.96 -16.37 -8.07
CA CYS A 418 8.56 -17.76 -7.80
C CYS A 418 7.02 -17.89 -7.82
N PRO A 419 6.43 -18.77 -8.64
CA PRO A 419 4.99 -18.93 -8.70
C PRO A 419 4.38 -19.58 -7.44
N SER A 420 5.20 -20.21 -6.58
CA SER A 420 4.74 -20.86 -5.35
C SER A 420 4.77 -19.95 -4.13
N CYS A 421 5.87 -19.23 -3.90
CA CYS A 421 6.03 -18.38 -2.72
C CYS A 421 6.07 -16.87 -3.04
N ALA A 422 5.85 -16.48 -4.31
CA ALA A 422 5.83 -15.10 -4.76
C ALA A 422 7.13 -14.29 -4.56
N ARG A 423 8.23 -14.93 -4.15
CA ARG A 423 9.56 -14.31 -3.94
C ARG A 423 10.27 -13.98 -5.25
N TRP A 424 10.91 -12.82 -5.31
CA TRP A 424 11.67 -12.36 -6.47
C TRP A 424 13.15 -12.69 -6.39
N GLY A 425 13.74 -13.18 -7.49
CA GLY A 425 15.18 -13.44 -7.54
C GLY A 425 15.64 -14.64 -6.71
N PHE A 426 14.73 -15.58 -6.42
CA PHE A 426 15.05 -16.82 -5.71
C PHE A 426 15.06 -18.06 -6.61
N VAL A 427 14.67 -17.92 -7.89
CA VAL A 427 14.68 -19.05 -8.83
C VAL A 427 16.05 -19.12 -9.50
N THR A 428 16.77 -20.19 -9.18
CA THR A 428 18.10 -20.47 -9.73
C THR A 428 18.13 -21.90 -10.27
N LEU A 429 19.20 -22.23 -11.00
CA LEU A 429 19.46 -23.60 -11.42
C LEU A 429 19.87 -24.41 -10.20
N HIS A 430 19.30 -25.60 -10.09
CA HIS A 430 19.77 -26.58 -9.13
C HIS A 430 21.21 -26.97 -9.53
N PRO A 431 22.22 -26.72 -8.68
CA PRO A 431 23.52 -27.33 -8.91
C PRO A 431 23.28 -28.84 -8.83
N GLY A 432 23.76 -29.63 -9.80
CA GLY A 432 23.77 -31.09 -9.62
C GLY A 432 24.30 -31.38 -8.20
N TYR A 433 23.57 -32.21 -7.45
CA TYR A 433 23.62 -32.20 -5.98
C TYR A 433 25.06 -32.19 -5.44
N VAL A 434 25.48 -31.05 -4.87
CA VAL A 434 26.38 -31.08 -3.72
C VAL A 434 25.51 -31.60 -2.57
N LEU A 435 25.85 -32.79 -2.06
CA LEU A 435 25.20 -33.44 -0.92
C LEU A 435 24.87 -32.41 0.18
N THR A 436 23.62 -31.97 0.27
CA THR A 436 23.09 -31.45 1.52
C THR A 436 22.53 -32.65 2.28
N PRO A 437 22.85 -32.80 3.59
CA PRO A 437 22.36 -33.92 4.37
C PRO A 437 20.83 -33.90 4.36
N SER A 438 20.26 -35.09 4.23
CA SER A 438 18.82 -35.36 4.38
C SER A 438 18.17 -34.40 5.38
N ILE A 439 17.23 -33.60 4.89
CA ILE A 439 16.26 -32.91 5.74
C ILE A 439 15.63 -34.01 6.61
N PRO A 440 15.70 -33.92 7.96
CA PRO A 440 15.01 -34.89 8.79
C PRO A 440 13.53 -34.81 8.46
N GLU A 441 12.89 -35.95 8.22
CA GLU A 441 11.44 -36.07 8.18
C GLU A 441 10.90 -35.48 9.49
N GLN A 442 10.46 -34.22 9.46
CA GLN A 442 9.63 -33.70 10.52
C GLN A 442 8.28 -34.38 10.38
N SER A 443 8.04 -35.27 11.32
CA SER A 443 6.79 -35.98 11.53
C SER A 443 5.60 -35.04 11.39
N LEU A 444 4.75 -35.34 10.40
CA LEU A 444 3.38 -34.88 10.35
C LEU A 444 2.59 -35.61 11.44
N ASP A 445 2.88 -35.34 12.72
CA ASP A 445 2.00 -35.72 13.81
C ASP A 445 1.04 -34.57 14.08
N GLY A 446 -0.21 -34.80 13.66
CA GLY A 446 -1.32 -33.90 13.89
C GLY A 446 -1.61 -33.75 15.38
N ARG A 447 -1.43 -32.53 15.89
CA ARG A 447 -2.31 -31.93 16.91
C ARG A 447 -2.56 -30.49 16.53
N GLY A 448 -3.84 -30.17 16.34
CA GLY A 448 -4.29 -28.88 15.89
C GLY A 448 -4.01 -27.78 16.89
N GLU A 449 -3.56 -26.65 16.37
CA GLU A 449 -3.92 -25.34 16.91
C GLU A 449 -4.63 -24.54 15.83
N LYS A 450 -5.69 -23.87 16.29
CA LYS A 450 -6.74 -23.25 15.50
C LYS A 450 -6.19 -22.10 14.65
N GLY A 451 -6.76 -21.99 13.44
CA GLY A 451 -6.36 -21.04 12.42
C GLY A 451 -6.34 -19.58 12.88
N SER A 452 -5.21 -18.93 12.56
CA SER A 452 -5.11 -17.48 12.41
C SER A 452 -5.30 -17.14 10.92
N PRO A 453 -6.13 -16.15 10.55
CA PRO A 453 -6.42 -15.85 9.16
C PRO A 453 -5.28 -15.04 8.52
N LEU A 454 -4.76 -15.57 7.40
CA LEU A 454 -4.03 -14.83 6.36
C LEU A 454 -2.83 -13.99 6.85
N ALA A 455 -1.70 -14.66 7.10
CA ALA A 455 -0.40 -14.02 6.96
C ALA A 455 -0.18 -13.68 5.47
N ASP A 456 -0.05 -12.39 5.20
CA ASP A 456 0.14 -11.81 3.87
C ASP A 456 1.53 -12.22 3.31
N PRO A 457 1.62 -12.97 2.20
CA PRO A 457 2.88 -13.52 1.70
C PRO A 457 3.74 -12.51 0.91
N THR A 458 3.46 -11.20 1.02
CA THR A 458 3.97 -10.24 0.04
C THR A 458 5.34 -9.63 0.32
N ILE A 459 5.88 -9.59 1.55
CA ILE A 459 7.17 -8.89 1.79
C ILE A 459 7.95 -9.46 3.01
N ASP A 460 8.80 -10.47 2.82
CA ASP A 460 10.11 -10.49 3.54
C ASP A 460 11.18 -9.95 2.58
N ALA A 461 11.46 -8.67 2.67
CA ALA A 461 12.61 -8.12 1.97
C ALA A 461 13.89 -8.72 2.59
N TYR A 462 14.67 -9.41 1.76
CA TYR A 462 16.09 -9.73 1.92
C TYR A 462 16.53 -10.22 3.31
N SER A 463 16.62 -11.55 3.45
CA SER A 463 17.65 -12.17 4.28
C SER A 463 19.02 -11.78 3.72
N LEU A 464 19.61 -10.72 4.27
CA LEU A 464 21.00 -10.36 4.03
C LEU A 464 21.87 -11.57 4.36
N GLY A 465 22.62 -12.03 3.36
CA GLY A 465 23.73 -12.94 3.59
C GLY A 465 24.72 -12.26 4.53
N GLN A 466 24.83 -12.77 5.75
CA GLN A 466 26.05 -12.71 6.52
C GLN A 466 26.71 -14.08 6.42
N SER A 467 27.61 -14.22 5.45
CA SER A 467 28.76 -15.10 5.61
C SER A 467 29.76 -14.37 6.52
N GLY A 468 29.80 -14.82 7.77
CA GLY A 468 30.80 -14.54 8.78
C GLY A 468 30.88 -15.76 9.69
#